data_AF-A0A6S7KKY8-F1
#
_entry.id   AF-A0A6S7KKY8-F1
#
_cell.length_a   1.000
_cell.length_b   1.000
_cell.length_c   1.000
_cell.angle_alpha   90.00
_cell.angle_beta   90.00
_cell.angle_gamma   90.00
#
_symmetry.space_group_name_H-M   'P 1'
#
loop_
_entity.id
_entity.type
_entity.pdbx_description
1 polymer ?
#
loop_
_entity_poly.entity_id
_entity_poly.type
_entity_poly.pdbx_seq_one_letter_code
_entity_poly.pdbx_strand_id
1 'polypeptide(L)'
;MEELTRIQASRRAHKAHVTRLVKKTSEILTNEKPDEMLLSSLNTSLEQVVRKRDLIRELDQKIEAKTTDEKNLETEIFEAEELSCDLEEKINHI
;
A
#
# COMPACT_ATOMS: atom_id res chain seq x y z
N MET A 1 6.29 -12.44 -4.91
CA MET A 1 5.04 -12.04 -5.60
C MET A 1 3.77 -12.14 -4.73
N GLU A 2 3.41 -13.30 -4.13
CA GLU A 2 2.15 -13.45 -3.36
C GLU A 2 1.97 -12.47 -2.19
N GLU A 3 3.03 -12.19 -1.45
CA GLU A 3 2.93 -11.30 -0.29
C GLU A 3 2.72 -9.84 -0.67
N LEU A 4 3.34 -9.37 -1.77
CA LEU A 4 3.12 -8.01 -2.27
C LEU A 4 1.66 -7.84 -2.72
N THR A 5 1.12 -8.81 -3.45
CA THR A 5 -0.29 -8.84 -3.86
C THR A 5 -1.22 -8.82 -2.65
N ARG A 6 -0.89 -9.58 -1.59
CA ARG A 6 -1.66 -9.58 -0.32
C ARG A 6 -1.66 -8.21 0.36
N ILE A 7 -0.50 -7.56 0.45
CA ILE A 7 -0.35 -6.22 1.06
C ILE A 7 -1.14 -5.17 0.24
N GLN A 8 -1.05 -5.23 -1.09
CA GLN A 8 -1.80 -4.34 -1.98
C GLN A 8 -3.32 -4.55 -1.86
N ALA A 9 -3.78 -5.80 -1.77
CA ALA A 9 -5.20 -6.11 -1.56
C ALA A 9 -5.71 -5.58 -0.22
N SER A 10 -4.94 -5.78 0.86
CA SER A 10 -5.24 -5.23 2.19
C SER A 10 -5.34 -3.70 2.13
N ARG A 11 -4.37 -3.03 1.50
CA ARG A 11 -4.38 -1.57 1.32
C ARG A 11 -5.64 -1.09 0.60
N ARG A 12 -6.04 -1.74 -0.50
CA ARG A 12 -7.27 -1.41 -1.25
C ARG A 12 -8.51 -1.53 -0.38
N ALA A 13 -8.61 -2.59 0.42
CA ALA A 13 -9.73 -2.80 1.34
C ALA A 13 -9.80 -1.69 2.42
N HIS A 14 -8.66 -1.33 3.02
CA HIS A 14 -8.60 -0.23 3.99
C HIS A 14 -8.97 1.12 3.38
N LYS A 15 -8.48 1.42 2.17
CA LYS A 15 -8.85 2.63 1.43
C LYS A 15 -10.35 2.73 1.19
N ALA A 16 -10.98 1.66 0.68
CA ALA A 16 -12.42 1.62 0.45
C ALA A 16 -13.23 1.87 1.73
N HIS A 17 -12.78 1.30 2.86
CA HIS A 17 -13.42 1.53 4.15
C HIS A 17 -13.28 2.98 4.63
N VAL A 18 -12.10 3.59 4.48
CA VAL A 18 -11.88 5.00 4.82
C VAL A 18 -12.76 5.91 3.98
N THR A 19 -12.87 5.68 2.66
CA THR A 19 -13.75 6.45 1.79
C THR A 19 -15.20 6.41 2.27
N ARG A 20 -15.69 5.23 2.70
CA ARG A 20 -17.05 5.10 3.24
C ARG A 20 -17.22 5.87 4.56
N LEU A 21 -16.25 5.77 5.47
CA LEU A 21 -16.29 6.48 6.74
C LEU A 21 -16.28 8.00 6.53
N VAL A 22 -15.40 8.50 5.65
CA VAL A 22 -15.34 9.94 5.31
C VAL A 22 -16.68 10.42 4.74
N LYS A 23 -17.30 9.65 3.83
CA LYS A 23 -18.62 9.99 3.31
C LYS A 23 -19.67 10.09 4.42
N LYS A 24 -19.72 9.08 5.31
CA LYS A 24 -20.62 9.07 6.47
C LYS A 24 -20.39 10.26 7.40
N THR A 25 -19.12 10.60 7.68
CA THR A 25 -18.82 11.77 8.51
C THR A 25 -19.24 13.07 7.85
N SER A 26 -19.05 13.20 6.53
CA SER A 26 -19.52 14.37 5.78
C SER A 26 -21.03 14.50 5.82
N GLU A 27 -21.77 13.40 5.63
CA GLU A 27 -23.24 13.38 5.70
C GLU A 27 -23.75 13.85 7.08
N ILE A 28 -23.10 13.43 8.17
CA ILE A 28 -23.43 13.87 9.54
C ILE A 28 -23.13 15.37 9.72
N LEU A 29 -21.98 15.85 9.24
CA LEU A 29 -21.58 17.26 9.36
C LEU A 29 -22.47 18.20 8.54
N THR A 30 -23.06 17.72 7.45
CA THR A 30 -24.01 18.49 6.63
C THR A 30 -25.46 18.42 7.12
N ASN A 31 -25.75 17.63 8.15
CA ASN A 31 -27.08 17.56 8.73
C ASN A 31 -27.33 18.81 9.59
N GLU A 32 -28.40 19.56 9.31
CA GLU A 32 -28.74 20.79 10.03
C GLU A 32 -29.18 20.55 11.48
N LYS A 33 -29.63 19.33 11.81
CA LYS A 33 -30.05 18.92 13.17
C LYS A 33 -29.61 17.49 13.48
N PRO A 34 -28.31 17.27 13.74
CA PRO A 34 -27.83 15.95 14.14
C PRO A 34 -28.29 15.65 15.58
N ASP A 35 -28.77 14.43 15.81
CA ASP A 35 -29.08 13.93 17.15
C ASP A 35 -27.82 13.47 17.90
N GLU A 36 -27.93 13.21 19.21
CA GLU A 36 -26.80 12.75 20.04
C GLU A 36 -26.20 11.42 19.55
N MET A 37 -27.01 10.55 18.95
CA MET A 37 -26.57 9.26 18.40
C MET A 37 -25.69 9.46 17.16
N LEU A 38 -26.05 10.39 16.28
CA LEU A 38 -25.27 10.79 15.11
C LEU A 38 -23.95 11.44 15.51
N LEU A 39 -23.96 12.31 16.52
CA LEU A 39 -22.75 12.94 17.06
C LEU A 39 -21.81 11.93 17.72
N SER A 40 -22.33 10.97 18.49
CA SER A 40 -21.55 9.87 19.06
C SER A 40 -20.94 8.96 17.98
N SER A 41 -21.73 8.66 16.94
CA SER A 41 -21.27 7.93 15.75
C SER A 41 -20.16 8.68 15.00
N LEU A 42 -20.19 10.02 14.97
CA LEU A 42 -19.18 10.85 14.31
C LEU A 42 -17.80 10.68 14.97
N ASN A 43 -17.71 10.80 16.30
CA ASN A 43 -16.46 10.62 17.04
C ASN A 43 -15.86 9.24 16.79
N THR A 44 -16.67 8.19 16.88
CA THR A 44 -16.24 6.81 16.59
C THR A 44 -15.75 6.66 15.14
N SER A 45 -16.45 7.28 14.19
CA SER A 45 -16.08 7.22 12.78
C SER A 45 -14.76 7.95 12.51
N LEU A 46 -14.51 9.09 13.15
CA LEU A 46 -13.27 9.84 13.05
C LEU A 46 -12.07 9.08 13.61
N GLU A 47 -12.21 8.45 14.78
CA GLU A 47 -11.16 7.60 15.34
C GLU A 47 -10.80 6.43 14.40
N GLN A 48 -11.81 5.80 13.80
CA GLN A 48 -11.59 4.73 12.83
C GLN A 48 -10.90 5.23 11.55
N VAL A 49 -11.19 6.44 11.10
CA VAL A 49 -10.51 7.08 9.96
C VAL A 49 -9.02 7.29 10.28
N VAL A 50 -8.71 7.84 11.46
CA VAL A 50 -7.31 8.08 11.89
C VAL A 50 -6.53 6.77 11.93
N ARG A 51 -7.04 5.75 12.62
CA ARG A 51 -6.35 4.44 12.73
C ARG A 51 -6.12 3.79 11.36
N LYS A 52 -7.10 3.88 10.46
CA LYS A 52 -6.98 3.27 9.12
C LYS A 52 -6.06 4.08 8.21
N ARG A 53 -6.00 5.40 8.34
CA ARG A 53 -5.00 6.23 7.64
C ARG A 53 -3.59 5.79 8.02
N ASP A 54 -3.34 5.60 9.32
CA ASP A 54 -2.01 5.21 9.81
C ASP A 54 -1.62 3.82 9.28
N LEU A 55 -2.56 2.87 9.30
CA LEU A 55 -2.36 1.54 8.70
C LEU A 55 -2.11 1.60 7.19
N ILE A 56 -2.83 2.45 6.44
CA ILE A 56 -2.58 2.64 5.01
C ILE A 56 -1.14 3.15 4.79
N ARG A 57 -0.66 4.08 5.63
CA ARG A 57 0.70 4.61 5.55
C ARG A 57 1.75 3.52 5.79
N GLU A 58 1.53 2.66 6.78
CA GLU A 58 2.42 1.51 7.02
C GLU A 58 2.42 0.52 5.85
N LEU A 59 1.25 0.25 5.26
CA LEU A 59 1.14 -0.61 4.08
C LEU A 59 1.84 0.01 2.87
N ASP A 60 1.77 1.33 2.70
CA ASP A 60 2.49 2.06 1.65
C ASP A 60 4.01 1.92 1.80
N GLN A 61 4.55 2.11 3.01
CA GLN A 61 5.97 1.90 3.29
C GLN A 61 6.42 0.46 3.01
N LYS A 62 5.60 -0.53 3.36
CA LYS A 62 5.89 -1.95 3.09
C LYS A 62 5.86 -2.27 1.59
N ILE A 63 4.97 -1.65 0.83
CA ILE A 63 4.91 -1.80 -0.63
C ILE A 63 6.17 -1.18 -1.25
N GLU A 64 6.52 0.03 -0.86
CA GLU A 64 7.69 0.76 -1.38
C GLU A 64 9.01 0.00 -1.14
N ALA A 65 9.20 -0.53 0.07
CA ALA A 65 10.37 -1.34 0.40
C ALA A 65 10.46 -2.59 -0.49
N LYS A 66 9.36 -3.36 -0.61
CA LYS A 66 9.34 -4.57 -1.43
C LYS A 66 9.53 -4.31 -2.92
N THR A 67 8.98 -3.20 -3.45
CA THR A 67 9.15 -2.83 -4.87
C THR A 67 10.57 -2.34 -5.16
N THR A 68 11.21 -1.65 -4.22
CA THR A 68 12.61 -1.23 -4.36
C THR A 68 13.55 -2.44 -4.34
N ASP A 69 13.34 -3.36 -3.39
CA ASP A 69 14.12 -4.60 -3.31
C ASP A 69 14.00 -5.44 -4.58
N GLU A 70 12.79 -5.58 -5.13
CA GLU A 70 12.54 -6.34 -6.37
C GLU A 70 13.30 -5.74 -7.57
N LYS A 71 13.35 -4.40 -7.70
CA LYS A 71 14.14 -3.73 -8.74
C LYS A 71 15.65 -3.90 -8.57
N ASN A 72 16.13 -3.85 -7.32
CA ASN A 72 17.55 -4.07 -7.04
C ASN A 72 17.96 -5.50 -7.43
N LEU A 73 17.12 -6.49 -7.08
CA LEU A 73 17.31 -7.89 -7.48
C LEU A 73 17.29 -8.07 -9.01
N GLU A 74 16.35 -7.45 -9.73
CA GLU A 74 16.33 -7.51 -11.21
C GLU A 74 17.62 -6.95 -11.82
N THR A 75 18.16 -5.87 -11.25
CA THR A 75 19.41 -5.25 -11.70
C THR A 75 20.61 -6.19 -11.47
N GLU A 76 20.74 -6.77 -10.28
CA GLU A 76 21.81 -7.72 -9.96
C GLU A 76 21.78 -8.97 -10.84
N ILE A 77 20.58 -9.49 -11.15
CA ILE A 77 20.42 -10.64 -12.06
C ILE A 77 20.89 -10.27 -13.46
N PHE A 78 20.46 -9.11 -13.98
CA PHE A 78 20.87 -8.66 -15.31
C PHE A 78 22.39 -8.49 -15.43
N GLU A 79 23.03 -7.85 -14.43
CA GLU A 79 24.48 -7.69 -14.38
C GLU A 79 25.22 -9.04 -14.33
N ALA A 80 24.67 -10.02 -13.58
CA ALA A 80 25.23 -11.36 -13.51
C ALA A 80 25.08 -12.15 -14.82
N GLU A 81 23.98 -11.97 -15.54
CA GLU A 81 23.75 -12.56 -16.87
C GLU A 81 24.70 -11.95 -17.91
N GLU A 82 24.89 -10.62 -17.91
CA GLU A 82 25.84 -9.94 -18.80
C GLU A 82 27.27 -10.43 -18.57
N LEU A 83 27.69 -10.53 -17.31
CA LEU A 83 29.00 -11.07 -16.95
C LEU A 83 29.18 -12.53 -17.40
N SER A 84 28.13 -13.34 -17.31
CA SER A 84 28.15 -14.73 -17.72
C SER A 84 28.31 -14.86 -19.24
N CYS A 85 27.60 -14.04 -20.02
CA CYS A 85 27.76 -13.95 -21.48
C CYS A 85 29.19 -13.55 -21.88
N ASP A 86 29.75 -12.52 -21.25
CA ASP A 86 31.12 -12.07 -21.49
C ASP A 86 32.17 -13.16 -21.21
N LEU A 87 31.95 -13.97 -20.19
CA LEU A 87 32.82 -15.09 -19.84
C LEU A 87 32.71 -16.23 -20.87
N GLU A 88 31.50 -16.57 -21.30
CA GLU A 88 31.28 -17.58 -22.34
C GLU A 88 31.90 -17.17 -23.68
N GLU A 89 31.75 -15.91 -24.10
CA GLU A 89 32.42 -15.40 -25.31
C GLU A 89 33.94 -15.51 -25.22
N LYS A 90 34.53 -15.16 -24.07
CA LYS A 90 35.98 -15.25 -23.87
C LYS A 90 36.48 -16.68 -23.81
N ILE A 91 35.73 -17.61 -23.23
CA ILE A 91 36.08 -19.04 -23.20
C ILE A 91 36.00 -19.65 -24.61
N ASN A 92 35.00 -19.27 -25.41
CA ASN A 92 34.83 -19.78 -26.79
C ASN A 92 35.81 -19.20 -27.81
N HIS A 93 36.68 -18.26 -27.41
CA HIS A 93 37.72 -17.65 -28.25
C HIS A 93 39.15 -18.00 -27.82
N ILE A 94 39.28 -18.96 -26.90
CA ILE A 94 40.53 -19.63 -26.51
C ILE A 94 40.53 -21.04 -27.09
#